data_AF-A0A3A0DKB1-F1
#
_entry.id   AF-A0A3A0DKB1-F1
#
_cell.length_a   1.000
_cell.length_b   1.000
_cell.length_c   1.000
_cell.angle_alpha   90.00
_cell.angle_beta   90.00
_cell.angle_gamma   90.00
#
_symmetry.space_group_name_H-M   'P 1'
#
loop_
_entity.id
_entity.type
_entity.pdbx_description
1 polymer ?
#
loop_
_entity_poly.entity_id
_entity_poly.type
_entity_poly.pdbx_seq_one_letter_code
_entity_poly.pdbx_strand_id
1 'polypeptide(L)'
;MPRRSDPAPPTAREKDVLAMRLGVFADVHDHIDHLRLAVAEIDRRGCDLAVFAGDLVSTLCVPHLRELACPLVGCYGDNEGNRVGLAAGMRILGRFGDPPLGFRTADGTRIVLTHQLWLVKGELDGAEIVIHAHTHRPRIHRDDAGRLIVNPGETSGWTYRRPTMAIVETQPLAGEIVDLAEMPRVARRRINRSSQYR
;
A
#
# COMPACT_ATOMS: atom_id res chain seq x y z
N MET A 1 35.21 0.74 0.99
CA MET A 1 34.41 -0.16 0.13
C MET A 1 33.61 0.71 -0.84
N PRO A 2 33.89 0.70 -2.15
CA PRO A 2 33.06 1.43 -3.10
C PRO A 2 31.67 0.76 -3.13
N ARG A 3 30.60 1.55 -3.03
CA ARG A 3 29.23 1.07 -3.23
C ARG A 3 29.17 0.51 -4.65
N ARG A 4 28.75 -0.75 -4.81
CA ARG A 4 28.41 -1.28 -6.13
C ARG A 4 27.37 -0.33 -6.72
N SER A 5 27.68 0.24 -7.89
CA SER A 5 26.71 1.03 -8.65
C SER A 5 25.49 0.16 -8.93
N ASP A 6 24.30 0.70 -8.68
CA ASP A 6 23.06 0.03 -9.06
C ASP A 6 23.12 -0.32 -10.56
N PRO A 7 22.63 -1.50 -10.96
CA PRO A 7 22.61 -1.89 -12.36
C PRO A 7 21.84 -0.86 -13.20
N ALA A 8 22.26 -0.70 -14.45
CA ALA A 8 21.59 0.19 -15.40
C ALA A 8 20.11 -0.24 -15.55
N PRO A 9 19.18 0.72 -15.68
CA PRO A 9 17.76 0.40 -15.82
C PRO A 9 17.49 -0.40 -17.11
N PRO A 10 16.54 -1.36 -17.09
CA PRO A 10 16.20 -2.17 -18.26
C PRO A 10 15.64 -1.30 -19.40
N THR A 11 15.88 -1.73 -20.64
CA THR A 11 15.31 -1.11 -21.84
C THR A 11 13.80 -1.30 -21.90
N ALA A 12 13.07 -0.46 -22.66
CA ALA A 12 11.60 -0.57 -22.78
C ALA A 12 11.14 -1.97 -23.25
N ARG A 13 11.93 -2.62 -24.12
CA ARG A 13 11.67 -3.98 -24.62
C ARG A 13 11.91 -5.08 -23.58
N GLU A 14 12.86 -4.86 -22.65
CA GLU A 14 13.13 -5.77 -21.53
C GLU A 14 12.10 -5.58 -20.41
N LYS A 15 11.58 -4.36 -20.22
CA LYS A 15 10.46 -4.12 -19.32
C LYS A 15 9.25 -4.99 -19.74
N ASP A 16 8.88 -4.99 -21.02
CA ASP A 16 7.68 -5.69 -21.53
C ASP A 16 7.68 -7.21 -21.26
N VAL A 17 8.86 -7.83 -21.13
CA VAL A 17 9.03 -9.26 -20.82
C VAL A 17 9.05 -9.51 -19.30
N LEU A 18 9.26 -8.47 -18.49
CA LEU A 18 9.37 -8.50 -17.03
C LEU A 18 8.20 -7.78 -16.33
N ALA A 19 7.11 -7.46 -17.06
CA ALA A 19 5.96 -6.73 -16.53
C ALA A 19 5.51 -7.30 -15.17
N MET A 20 5.38 -6.42 -14.19
CA MET A 20 5.09 -6.78 -12.80
C MET A 20 3.68 -6.38 -12.41
N ARG A 21 3.04 -7.24 -11.62
CA ARG A 21 1.77 -6.96 -10.95
C ARG A 21 2.00 -6.68 -9.47
N LEU A 22 1.47 -5.56 -8.99
CA LEU A 22 1.59 -5.13 -7.60
C LEU A 22 0.25 -5.27 -6.89
N GLY A 23 0.28 -5.87 -5.70
CA GLY A 23 -0.84 -5.87 -4.77
C GLY A 23 -0.69 -4.75 -3.75
N VAL A 24 -1.51 -3.71 -3.84
CA VAL A 24 -1.36 -2.48 -3.04
C VAL A 24 -2.48 -2.38 -2.00
N PHE A 25 -2.13 -2.23 -0.72
CA PHE A 25 -3.10 -2.16 0.38
C PHE A 25 -2.61 -1.24 1.51
N ALA A 26 -3.53 -0.76 2.35
CA ALA A 26 -3.26 0.18 3.44
C ALA A 26 -4.40 0.21 4.49
N ASP A 27 -4.24 0.99 5.56
CA ASP A 27 -5.26 1.32 6.55
C ASP A 27 -6.00 0.05 7.05
N VAL A 28 -5.22 -0.94 7.49
CA VAL A 28 -5.69 -2.25 7.95
C VAL A 28 -6.31 -2.15 9.35
N HIS A 29 -5.78 -1.27 10.19
CA HIS A 29 -6.33 -0.97 11.53
C HIS A 29 -6.80 -2.21 12.29
N ASP A 30 -5.90 -3.19 12.45
CA ASP A 30 -6.13 -4.45 13.16
C ASP A 30 -7.26 -5.34 12.63
N HIS A 31 -7.83 -5.07 11.45
CA HIS A 31 -8.84 -5.92 10.84
C HIS A 31 -8.22 -7.17 10.20
N ILE A 32 -7.91 -8.18 11.01
CA ILE A 32 -7.27 -9.43 10.57
C ILE A 32 -8.04 -10.12 9.43
N ASP A 33 -9.37 -10.19 9.52
CA ASP A 33 -10.13 -10.95 8.51
C ASP A 33 -10.04 -10.30 7.13
N HIS A 34 -10.15 -8.97 7.03
CA HIS A 34 -9.96 -8.27 5.77
C HIS A 34 -8.50 -8.26 5.32
N LEU A 35 -7.53 -8.26 6.25
CA LEU A 35 -6.13 -8.47 5.91
C LEU A 35 -5.90 -9.83 5.22
N ARG A 36 -6.50 -10.90 5.74
CA ARG A 36 -6.44 -12.23 5.12
C ARG A 36 -7.07 -12.23 3.73
N LEU A 37 -8.19 -11.53 3.55
CA LEU A 37 -8.81 -11.37 2.23
C LEU A 37 -7.89 -10.64 1.25
N ALA A 38 -7.22 -9.57 1.71
CA ALA A 38 -6.23 -8.86 0.89
C ALA A 38 -5.05 -9.76 0.51
N VAL A 39 -4.47 -10.49 1.47
CA VAL A 39 -3.38 -11.46 1.21
C VAL A 39 -3.83 -12.54 0.22
N ALA A 40 -5.00 -13.13 0.41
CA ALA A 40 -5.54 -14.14 -0.48
C ALA A 40 -5.79 -13.59 -1.89
N GLU A 41 -6.28 -12.34 -2.03
CA GLU A 41 -6.46 -11.70 -3.32
C GLU A 41 -5.12 -11.41 -4.01
N ILE A 42 -4.11 -10.95 -3.27
CA ILE A 42 -2.74 -10.73 -3.80
C ILE A 42 -2.18 -12.03 -4.39
N ASP A 43 -2.27 -13.13 -3.64
CA ASP A 43 -1.79 -14.44 -4.05
C ASP A 43 -2.61 -15.01 -5.21
N ARG A 44 -3.94 -14.90 -5.16
CA ARG A 44 -4.85 -15.35 -6.23
C ARG A 44 -4.57 -14.64 -7.55
N ARG A 45 -4.19 -13.36 -7.50
CA ARG A 45 -3.82 -12.56 -8.68
C ARG A 45 -2.38 -12.81 -9.14
N GLY A 46 -1.61 -13.62 -8.42
CA GLY A 46 -0.20 -13.87 -8.72
C GLY A 46 0.61 -12.59 -8.77
N CYS A 47 0.41 -11.69 -7.80
CA CYS A 47 1.17 -10.45 -7.75
C CYS A 47 2.64 -10.74 -7.43
N ASP A 48 3.54 -10.03 -8.10
CA ASP A 48 4.99 -10.17 -7.92
C ASP A 48 5.52 -9.42 -6.69
N LEU A 49 4.77 -8.41 -6.22
CA LEU A 49 5.14 -7.57 -5.09
C LEU A 49 3.90 -7.08 -4.34
N ALA A 50 3.89 -7.24 -3.02
CA ALA A 50 2.94 -6.58 -2.14
C ALA A 50 3.48 -5.21 -1.72
N VAL A 51 2.67 -4.15 -1.85
CA VAL A 51 3.01 -2.79 -1.42
C VAL A 51 2.06 -2.31 -0.33
N PHE A 52 2.59 -2.06 0.86
CA PHE A 52 1.82 -1.68 2.03
C PHE A 52 2.01 -0.20 2.41
N ALA A 53 0.97 0.62 2.28
CA ALA A 53 1.06 2.07 2.45
C ALA A 53 0.74 2.58 3.86
N GLY A 54 0.95 1.77 4.90
CA GLY A 54 0.87 2.19 6.30
C GLY A 54 -0.46 1.90 7.00
N ASP A 55 -0.51 2.20 8.29
CA ASP A 55 -1.63 1.98 9.21
C ASP A 55 -2.02 0.51 9.40
N LEU A 56 -1.03 -0.29 9.81
CA LEU A 56 -1.22 -1.65 10.28
C LEU A 56 -1.70 -1.66 11.73
N VAL A 57 -1.30 -0.64 12.49
CA VAL A 57 -1.55 -0.40 13.92
C VAL A 57 -0.80 -1.38 14.84
N SER A 58 -1.14 -2.66 14.83
CA SER A 58 -0.59 -3.65 15.77
C SER A 58 0.30 -4.71 15.10
N THR A 59 1.23 -5.23 15.88
CA THR A 59 2.06 -6.39 15.52
C THR A 59 1.27 -7.68 15.33
N LEU A 60 0.01 -7.73 15.79
CA LEU A 60 -0.89 -8.87 15.61
C LEU A 60 -1.21 -9.15 14.13
N CYS A 61 -1.09 -8.15 13.25
CA CYS A 61 -1.28 -8.34 11.82
C CYS A 61 -0.09 -9.04 11.13
N VAL A 62 1.12 -8.98 11.71
CA VAL A 62 2.36 -9.45 11.07
C VAL A 62 2.32 -10.94 10.70
N PRO A 63 1.86 -11.88 11.56
CA PRO A 63 1.80 -13.29 11.19
C PRO A 63 0.99 -13.56 9.93
N HIS A 64 -0.10 -12.81 9.70
CA HIS A 64 -0.96 -12.97 8.53
C HIS A 64 -0.31 -12.46 7.25
N LEU A 65 0.55 -11.44 7.35
CA LEU A 65 1.35 -10.99 6.21
C LEU A 65 2.45 -11.98 5.81
N ARG A 66 2.83 -12.94 6.69
CA ARG A 66 3.80 -14.00 6.34
C ARG A 66 3.20 -15.05 5.40
N GLU A 67 1.89 -15.03 5.20
CA GLU A 67 1.19 -15.94 4.30
C GLU A 67 1.30 -15.52 2.83
N LEU A 68 1.74 -14.27 2.56
CA LEU A 68 1.99 -13.77 1.19
C LEU A 68 2.99 -14.67 0.44
N ALA A 69 2.66 -15.01 -0.81
CA ALA A 69 3.54 -15.75 -1.71
C ALA A 69 4.65 -14.87 -2.33
N CYS A 70 4.52 -13.54 -2.24
CA CYS A 70 5.43 -12.57 -2.82
C CYS A 70 6.09 -11.66 -1.74
N PRO A 71 7.24 -11.04 -2.05
CA PRO A 71 7.88 -10.10 -1.13
C PRO A 71 7.01 -8.87 -0.85
N LEU A 72 7.30 -8.20 0.26
CA LEU A 72 6.61 -6.97 0.67
C LEU A 72 7.54 -5.75 0.71
N VAL A 73 7.06 -4.62 0.20
CA VAL A 73 7.62 -3.28 0.48
C VAL A 73 6.56 -2.47 1.20
N GLY A 74 6.90 -1.85 2.33
CA GLY A 74 5.94 -1.05 3.08
C GLY A 74 6.52 0.17 3.77
N CYS A 75 5.64 1.05 4.23
CA CYS A 75 6.00 2.17 5.09
C CYS A 75 5.14 2.25 6.35
N TYR A 76 5.61 2.99 7.35
CA TYR A 76 4.75 3.40 8.48
C TYR A 76 3.64 4.33 8.01
N GLY A 77 2.49 4.26 8.67
CA GLY A 77 1.50 5.32 8.72
C GLY A 77 1.64 6.17 9.99
N ASP A 78 0.60 6.93 10.31
CA ASP A 78 0.59 7.80 11.49
C ASP A 78 0.01 7.13 12.75
N ASN A 79 -0.57 5.92 12.62
CA ASN A 79 -1.18 5.20 13.75
C ASN A 79 -0.31 4.09 14.38
N GLU A 80 0.91 3.84 13.89
CA GLU A 80 1.80 2.84 14.50
C GLU A 80 2.40 3.30 15.84
N GLY A 81 1.84 2.79 16.95
CA GLY A 81 2.41 2.97 18.28
C GLY A 81 3.65 2.10 18.54
N ASN A 82 3.57 0.80 18.24
CA ASN A 82 4.67 -0.14 18.48
C ASN A 82 5.63 -0.25 17.28
N ARG A 83 6.33 0.86 16.98
CA ARG A 83 7.24 0.91 15.82
C ARG A 83 8.38 -0.10 15.90
N VAL A 84 8.92 -0.36 17.10
CA VAL A 84 10.02 -1.33 17.29
C VAL A 84 9.57 -2.75 16.97
N GLY A 85 8.41 -3.17 17.49
CA GLY A 85 7.87 -4.51 17.22
C GLY A 85 7.50 -4.69 15.74
N LEU A 86 6.90 -3.67 15.14
CA LEU A 86 6.55 -3.68 13.71
C LEU A 86 7.80 -3.73 12.83
N ALA A 87 8.83 -2.93 13.12
CA ALA A 87 10.09 -2.98 12.39
C ALA A 87 10.69 -4.40 12.41
N ALA A 88 10.71 -5.03 13.59
CA ALA A 88 11.24 -6.38 13.75
C ALA A 88 10.46 -7.42 12.94
N GLY A 89 9.13 -7.36 12.98
CA GLY A 89 8.25 -8.28 12.25
C GLY A 89 8.29 -8.08 10.74
N MET A 90 8.13 -6.83 10.29
CA MET A 90 8.02 -6.48 8.86
C MET A 90 9.34 -6.69 8.11
N ARG A 91 10.50 -6.51 8.76
CA ARG A 91 11.81 -6.73 8.12
C ARG A 91 12.04 -8.18 7.68
N ILE A 92 11.30 -9.13 8.25
CA ILE A 92 11.34 -10.54 7.82
C ILE A 92 10.59 -10.75 6.50
N LEU A 93 9.61 -9.90 6.20
CA LEU A 93 8.76 -9.96 5.00
C LEU A 93 9.37 -9.19 3.82
N GLY A 94 10.14 -8.14 4.10
CA GLY A 94 10.84 -7.37 3.08
C GLY A 94 11.25 -5.98 3.55
N ARG A 95 11.24 -5.01 2.64
CA ARG A 95 11.70 -3.64 2.93
C ARG A 95 10.58 -2.87 3.62
N PHE A 96 10.86 -2.38 4.82
CA PHE A 96 9.89 -1.59 5.60
C PHE A 96 10.59 -0.40 6.26
N GLY A 97 9.97 0.79 6.26
CA GLY A 97 10.62 1.99 6.80
C GLY A 97 9.75 3.24 6.83
N ASP A 98 10.38 4.39 7.10
CA ASP A 98 9.72 5.69 7.12
C ASP A 98 9.26 6.15 5.71
N PRO A 99 8.06 6.75 5.58
CA PRO A 99 7.67 7.45 4.37
C PRO A 99 8.31 8.85 4.30
N PRO A 100 8.55 9.40 3.09
CA PRO A 100 8.39 8.76 1.79
C PRO A 100 9.54 7.78 1.48
N LEU A 101 9.21 6.66 0.86
CA LEU A 101 10.13 5.59 0.48
C LEU A 101 10.18 5.45 -1.05
N GLY A 102 11.31 5.81 -1.65
CA GLY A 102 11.59 5.54 -3.06
C GLY A 102 12.17 4.14 -3.30
N PHE A 103 11.67 3.45 -4.31
CA PHE A 103 12.22 2.17 -4.75
C PHE A 103 12.02 1.92 -6.24
N ARG A 104 12.69 0.87 -6.74
CA ARG A 104 12.51 0.36 -8.10
C ARG A 104 12.09 -1.09 -8.01
N THR A 105 11.09 -1.45 -8.80
CA THR A 105 10.67 -2.83 -9.05
C THR A 105 11.70 -3.55 -9.94
N ALA A 106 11.58 -4.87 -10.09
CA ALA A 106 12.53 -5.68 -10.86
C ALA A 106 12.52 -5.34 -12.36
N ASP A 107 11.37 -4.93 -12.90
CA ASP A 107 11.22 -4.36 -14.25
C ASP A 107 11.71 -2.90 -14.37
N GLY A 108 12.30 -2.34 -13.31
CA GLY A 108 12.87 -0.99 -13.29
C GLY A 108 11.86 0.14 -13.11
N THR A 109 10.57 -0.14 -12.95
CA THR A 109 9.54 0.87 -12.67
C THR A 109 9.82 1.60 -11.35
N ARG A 110 9.85 2.93 -11.40
CA ARG A 110 10.16 3.77 -10.23
C ARG A 110 8.90 4.09 -9.44
N ILE A 111 8.90 3.77 -8.16
CA ILE A 111 7.75 3.95 -7.26
C ILE A 111 8.15 4.81 -6.06
N VAL A 112 7.28 5.78 -5.72
CA VAL A 112 7.31 6.49 -4.44
C VAL A 112 6.16 5.98 -3.60
N LEU A 113 6.47 5.45 -2.42
CA LEU A 113 5.52 5.00 -1.41
C LEU A 113 5.50 5.99 -0.25
N THR A 114 4.34 6.50 0.12
CA THR A 114 4.15 7.33 1.31
C THR A 114 2.85 6.93 1.99
N HIS A 115 2.67 7.20 3.27
CA HIS A 115 1.34 7.09 3.86
C HIS A 115 0.51 8.34 3.56
N GLN A 116 1.07 9.51 3.88
CA GLN A 116 0.45 10.80 3.68
C GLN A 116 1.03 11.49 2.44
N LEU A 117 0.17 11.86 1.49
CA LEU A 117 0.61 12.40 0.19
C LEU A 117 1.40 13.71 0.33
N TRP A 118 1.10 14.55 1.32
CA TRP A 118 1.79 15.83 1.53
C TRP A 118 3.22 15.70 2.07
N LEU A 119 3.64 14.50 2.52
CA LEU A 119 5.04 14.25 2.89
C LEU A 119 5.96 14.27 1.67
N VAL A 120 5.39 14.08 0.47
CA VAL A 120 6.08 14.18 -0.79
C VAL A 120 6.20 15.67 -1.16
N LYS A 121 7.27 16.31 -0.69
CA LYS A 121 7.54 17.76 -0.89
C LYS A 121 8.03 18.09 -2.32
N GLY A 122 7.33 17.59 -3.34
CA GLY A 122 7.72 17.76 -4.75
C GLY A 122 8.83 16.80 -5.24
N GLU A 123 9.38 15.97 -4.34
CA GLU A 123 10.39 14.95 -4.67
C GLU A 123 9.75 13.71 -5.31
N LEU A 124 9.28 13.87 -6.55
CA LEU A 124 8.71 12.79 -7.36
C LEU A 124 9.54 12.52 -8.62
N ASP A 125 10.79 12.99 -8.66
CA ASP A 125 11.58 13.00 -9.89
C ASP A 125 11.83 11.59 -10.42
N GLY A 126 11.29 11.35 -11.62
CA GLY A 126 11.32 10.07 -12.31
C GLY A 126 10.37 9.01 -11.75
N ALA A 127 9.54 9.29 -10.75
CA ALA A 127 8.53 8.34 -10.28
C ALA A 127 7.48 8.10 -11.37
N GLU A 128 7.22 6.84 -11.70
CA GLU A 128 6.16 6.42 -12.62
C GLU A 128 4.86 6.16 -11.85
N ILE A 129 4.97 5.69 -10.60
CA ILE A 129 3.85 5.42 -9.69
C ILE A 129 4.08 6.13 -8.35
N VAL A 130 3.03 6.74 -7.81
CA VAL A 130 2.98 7.25 -6.43
C VAL A 130 1.87 6.54 -5.68
N ILE A 131 2.23 5.84 -4.61
CA ILE A 131 1.29 5.10 -3.76
C ILE A 131 1.14 5.85 -2.44
N HIS A 132 -0.11 6.12 -2.05
CA HIS A 132 -0.44 6.78 -0.79
C HIS A 132 -1.70 6.23 -0.12
N ALA A 133 -1.94 6.58 1.14
CA ALA A 133 -3.10 6.15 1.92
C ALA A 133 -3.66 7.32 2.78
N HIS A 134 -3.95 7.09 4.06
CA HIS A 134 -4.36 8.05 5.09
C HIS A 134 -5.77 8.65 4.92
N THR A 135 -6.24 8.86 3.69
CA THR A 135 -7.59 9.40 3.46
C THR A 135 -8.69 8.34 3.50
N HIS A 136 -8.30 7.05 3.51
CA HIS A 136 -9.17 5.86 3.42
C HIS A 136 -10.07 5.85 2.17
N ARG A 137 -9.88 6.77 1.22
CA ARG A 137 -10.71 6.90 0.01
C ARG A 137 -9.99 6.30 -1.19
N PRO A 138 -10.46 5.15 -1.72
CA PRO A 138 -9.83 4.53 -2.88
C PRO A 138 -9.90 5.45 -4.08
N ARG A 139 -8.76 5.67 -4.75
CA ARG A 139 -8.65 6.54 -5.91
C ARG A 139 -7.45 6.16 -6.75
N ILE A 140 -7.66 6.00 -8.05
CA ILE A 140 -6.59 5.87 -9.04
C ILE A 140 -6.79 6.97 -10.07
N HIS A 141 -5.73 7.73 -10.35
CA HIS A 141 -5.75 8.76 -11.38
C HIS A 141 -4.34 9.01 -11.90
N ARG A 142 -4.24 9.78 -12.99
CA ARG A 142 -2.97 10.37 -13.41
C ARG A 142 -2.90 11.81 -12.99
N ASP A 143 -1.70 12.26 -12.66
CA ASP A 143 -1.42 13.69 -12.50
C ASP A 143 -0.98 14.32 -13.83
N ASP A 144 -0.66 15.62 -13.78
CA ASP A 144 -0.29 16.42 -14.96
C ASP A 144 1.00 15.92 -15.64
N ALA A 145 1.86 15.20 -14.91
CA ALA A 145 3.07 14.59 -15.44
C ALA A 145 2.82 13.17 -15.99
N GLY A 146 1.58 12.69 -15.97
CA GLY A 146 1.19 11.36 -16.46
C GLY A 146 1.47 10.21 -15.47
N ARG A 147 1.95 10.51 -14.26
CA ARG A 147 2.31 9.51 -13.23
C ARG A 147 1.03 8.85 -12.70
N LEU A 148 1.09 7.56 -12.40
CA LEU A 148 -0.05 6.86 -11.81
C LEU A 148 -0.09 7.11 -10.30
N ILE A 149 -1.12 7.81 -9.82
CA ILE A 149 -1.33 8.08 -8.40
C ILE A 149 -2.38 7.11 -7.86
N VAL A 150 -1.99 6.32 -6.87
CA VAL A 150 -2.78 5.21 -6.33
C VAL A 150 -3.01 5.41 -4.83
N ASN A 151 -4.28 5.46 -4.46
CA ASN A 151 -4.75 5.25 -3.09
C ASN A 151 -5.62 3.99 -3.07
N PRO A 152 -5.23 2.92 -2.36
CA PRO A 152 -5.98 1.67 -2.34
C PRO A 152 -7.28 1.77 -1.53
N GLY A 153 -7.50 2.87 -0.82
CA GLY A 153 -8.54 3.00 0.19
C GLY A 153 -8.11 2.33 1.49
N GLU A 154 -9.10 1.92 2.28
CA GLU A 154 -8.88 1.21 3.53
C GLU A 154 -9.14 -0.29 3.39
N THR A 155 -8.19 -1.12 3.82
CA THR A 155 -8.40 -2.58 3.91
C THR A 155 -9.42 -2.90 5.00
N SER A 156 -9.40 -2.13 6.09
CA SER A 156 -10.29 -2.36 7.22
C SER A 156 -11.78 -2.17 6.89
N GLY A 157 -12.13 -1.16 6.08
CA GLY A 157 -13.52 -0.75 5.89
C GLY A 157 -14.14 -0.08 7.13
N TRP A 158 -13.35 0.35 8.11
CA TRP A 158 -13.87 0.96 9.34
C TRP A 158 -14.55 2.31 9.13
N THR A 159 -14.03 3.12 8.21
CA THR A 159 -14.47 4.51 8.04
C THR A 159 -15.63 4.62 7.07
N TYR A 160 -15.48 4.04 5.88
CA TYR A 160 -16.41 4.16 4.76
C TYR A 160 -17.23 2.90 4.52
N ARG A 161 -17.00 1.82 5.29
CA ARG A 161 -17.67 0.53 5.13
C ARG A 161 -17.52 -0.04 3.72
N ARG A 162 -16.35 0.20 3.13
CA ARG A 162 -15.97 -0.29 1.82
C ARG A 162 -14.50 -0.75 1.89
N PRO A 163 -14.26 -1.98 2.32
CA PRO A 163 -12.90 -2.51 2.43
C PRO A 163 -12.36 -2.75 1.02
N THR A 164 -11.27 -2.08 0.68
CA THR A 164 -10.68 -2.12 -0.65
C THR A 164 -9.17 -2.30 -0.63
N MET A 165 -8.65 -2.78 -1.74
CA MET A 165 -7.24 -2.73 -2.10
C MET A 165 -7.10 -2.28 -3.56
N ALA A 166 -5.89 -2.20 -4.08
CA ALA A 166 -5.64 -1.95 -5.50
C ALA A 166 -4.70 -3.01 -6.11
N ILE A 167 -4.94 -3.33 -7.38
CA ILE A 167 -4.01 -4.09 -8.23
C ILE A 167 -3.43 -3.13 -9.24
N VAL A 168 -2.10 -3.12 -9.38
CA VAL A 168 -1.39 -2.21 -10.28
C VAL A 168 -0.50 -3.02 -11.21
N GLU A 169 -0.69 -2.86 -12.51
CA GLU A 169 0.20 -3.38 -13.54
C GLU A 169 1.25 -2.30 -13.84
N THR A 170 2.52 -2.68 -13.86
CA THR A 170 3.58 -1.76 -14.29
C THR A 170 3.56 -1.56 -15.80
N GLN A 171 3.05 -2.55 -16.55
CA GLN A 171 2.92 -2.50 -18.00
C GLN A 171 1.69 -3.28 -18.54
N PRO A 172 0.80 -2.63 -19.31
CA PRO A 172 0.70 -1.16 -19.41
C PRO A 172 0.47 -0.56 -18.02
N LEU A 173 1.01 0.64 -17.78
CA LEU A 173 0.91 1.28 -16.47
C LEU A 173 -0.55 1.59 -16.14
N ALA A 174 -1.18 0.77 -15.31
CA ALA A 174 -2.61 0.85 -15.01
C ALA A 174 -2.90 0.27 -13.63
N GLY A 175 -4.06 0.61 -13.07
CA GLY A 175 -4.50 -0.03 -11.84
C GLY A 175 -6.01 -0.04 -11.71
N GLU A 176 -6.48 -0.93 -10.85
CA GLU A 176 -7.88 -1.10 -10.50
C GLU A 176 -8.07 -1.16 -8.98
N ILE A 177 -9.22 -0.69 -8.51
CA ILE A 177 -9.64 -0.86 -7.12
C ILE A 177 -10.42 -2.16 -7.02
N VAL A 178 -10.08 -2.99 -6.04
CA VAL A 178 -10.75 -4.26 -5.74
C VAL A 178 -11.46 -4.14 -4.40
N ASP A 179 -12.75 -4.43 -4.37
CA ASP A 179 -13.53 -4.58 -3.14
C ASP A 179 -13.24 -5.95 -2.50
N LEU A 180 -12.90 -5.97 -1.22
CA LEU A 180 -12.51 -7.18 -0.50
C LEU A 180 -13.69 -7.92 0.13
N ALA A 181 -14.67 -7.17 0.63
CA ALA A 181 -15.84 -7.72 1.31
C ALA A 181 -17.04 -6.76 1.23
N GLU A 182 -18.23 -7.33 1.19
CA GLU A 182 -19.45 -6.57 1.41
C GLU A 182 -19.64 -6.31 2.90
N MET A 183 -19.79 -5.03 3.28
CA MET A 183 -20.09 -4.67 4.66
C MET A 183 -21.56 -4.31 4.82
N PRO A 184 -22.27 -4.92 5.79
CA PRO A 184 -23.67 -4.59 6.04
C PRO A 184 -23.86 -3.10 6.32
N ARG A 185 -24.90 -2.52 5.73
CA ARG A 185 -25.32 -1.15 6.03
C ARG A 185 -25.87 -1.10 7.44
N VAL A 186 -25.24 -0.28 8.28
CA VAL A 186 -25.76 -0.01 9.63
C VAL A 186 -26.57 1.28 9.58
N ALA A 187 -27.81 1.24 10.06
CA ALA A 187 -28.65 2.43 10.16
C ALA A 187 -27.94 3.50 11.00
N ARG A 188 -27.98 4.77 10.55
CA ARG A 188 -27.43 5.89 11.31
C ARG A 188 -28.12 5.94 12.67
N ARG A 189 -27.33 5.79 13.73
CA ARG A 189 -27.80 5.98 15.11
C ARG A 189 -27.71 7.46 15.48
N ARG A 190 -28.47 7.89 16.50
CA ARG A 190 -28.29 9.22 17.09
C ARG A 190 -26.85 9.38 17.55
N ILE A 191 -26.22 10.47 17.13
CA ILE A 191 -24.88 10.85 17.61
C ILE A 191 -24.98 11.09 19.11
N ASN A 192 -24.07 10.47 19.87
CA ASN A 192 -23.98 10.71 21.30
C ASN A 192 -23.60 12.18 21.54
N ARG A 193 -24.49 12.94 22.19
CA ARG A 193 -24.27 14.34 22.59
C ARG A 193 -23.87 14.46 24.08
N SER A 194 -23.39 13.39 24.70
CA SER A 194 -22.97 13.40 26.11
C SER A 194 -21.77 14.30 26.39
N SER A 195 -21.04 14.77 25.37
CA SER A 195 -19.96 15.76 25.49
C SER A 195 -20.50 17.20 25.62
N GLN A 196 -21.53 17.41 26.43
CA GLN A 196 -21.86 18.71 27.02
C GLN A 196 -21.15 18.93 28.36
N TYR A 197 -20.06 18.20 28.61
CA TYR A 197 -19.15 18.57 29.69
C TYR A 197 -18.44 19.87 29.28
N ARG A 198 -18.86 20.95 29.94
CA ARG A 198 -18.18 22.27 29.97
C ARG A 198 -16.79 22.16 30.59
#